data_AF-A0A2E6XRW2-F1
#
_entry.id   AF-A0A2E6XRW2-F1
#
_cell.length_a   1.000
_cell.length_b   1.000
_cell.length_c   1.000
_cell.angle_alpha   90.00
_cell.angle_beta   90.00
_cell.angle_gamma   90.00
#
_symmetry.space_group_name_H-M   'P 1'
#
loop_
_entity.id
_entity.type
_entity.pdbx_description
1 polymer ?
#
loop_
_entity_poly.entity_id
_entity_poly.type
_entity_poly.pdbx_seq_one_letter_code
_entity_poly.pdbx_strand_id
1 'polypeptide(L)' 'MICACKHGFEGTEQIEHLVQRTLKGTWGDAKQVATAVHFLIESDSMTGECVTIDGGERWAHVRSRLFTDAGGE' A
#
# COMPACT_ATOMS: atom_id res chain seq x y z
N MET A 1 -9.05 1.72 11.82
CA MET A 1 -9.10 0.38 11.17
C MET A 1 -7.85 0.22 10.33
N ILE A 2 -7.10 -0.88 10.49
CA ILE A 2 -5.97 -1.17 9.61
C ILE A 2 -6.46 -2.14 8.55
N CYS A 3 -6.50 -1.68 7.30
CA CYS A 3 -6.82 -2.51 6.15
C CYS A 3 -5.49 -3.02 5.57
N ALA A 4 -5.05 -4.18 6.06
CA ALA A 4 -4.01 -4.96 5.42
C ALA A 4 -4.69 -6.05 4.58
N CYS A 5 -4.47 -6.05 3.28
CA CYS A 5 -4.99 -7.09 2.39
C CYS A 5 -4.33 -8.43 2.76
N LYS A 6 -5.11 -9.32 3.39
CA LYS A 6 -4.75 -10.71 3.64
C LYS A 6 -4.80 -11.49 2.33
N HIS A 7 -3.69 -11.58 1.63
CA HIS A 7 -3.50 -12.68 0.70
C HIS A 7 -2.22 -13.40 1.09
N GLY A 8 -2.37 -14.64 1.55
CA GLY A 8 -1.26 -15.59 1.59
C GLY A 8 -1.03 -16.04 0.15
N PHE A 9 0.15 -15.74 -0.40
CA PHE A 9 0.48 -16.08 -1.78
C PHE A 9 1.49 -17.23 -1.82
N GLU A 10 1.19 -18.22 -2.65
CA GLU A 10 2.09 -19.34 -2.98
C GLU A 10 2.36 -19.28 -4.49
N GLY A 11 3.49 -18.67 -4.88
CA GLY A 11 3.97 -18.62 -6.28
C GLY A 11 4.50 -17.25 -6.70
N THR A 12 5.62 -17.23 -7.43
CA THR A 12 6.32 -16.00 -7.87
C THR A 12 5.52 -15.18 -8.88
N GLU A 13 4.84 -15.84 -9.83
CA GLU A 13 4.05 -15.20 -10.89
C GLU A 13 2.87 -14.40 -10.32
N GLN A 14 2.22 -14.93 -9.28
CA GLN A 14 1.12 -14.25 -8.59
C GLN A 14 1.63 -12.99 -7.86
N ILE A 15 2.80 -13.06 -7.24
CA ILE A 15 3.43 -11.92 -6.56
C ILE A 15 3.79 -10.83 -7.58
N GLU A 16 4.34 -11.19 -8.74
CA GLU A 16 4.69 -10.25 -9.80
C GLU A 16 3.45 -9.50 -10.33
N HIS A 17 2.36 -10.23 -10.60
CA HIS A 17 1.09 -9.62 -11.02
C HIS A 17 0.52 -8.65 -9.98
N LEU A 18 0.67 -8.93 -8.68
CA LEU A 18 0.23 -8.02 -7.63
C LEU A 18 1.10 -6.78 -7.51
N VAL A 19 2.41 -6.95 -7.61
CA VAL A 19 3.36 -5.84 -7.59
C VAL A 19 3.05 -4.81 -8.68
N GLN A 20 2.66 -5.24 -9.89
CA GLN A 20 2.30 -4.34 -10.99
C GLN A 20 1.05 -3.48 -10.69
N ARG A 21 0.16 -3.98 -9.83
CA ARG A 21 -1.06 -3.28 -9.41
C ARG A 21 -0.78 -2.20 -8.37
N THR A 22 0.37 -2.21 -7.70
CA THR A 22 0.69 -1.18 -6.69
C THR A 22 1.41 0.01 -7.32
N LEU A 23 1.33 1.18 -6.68
CA LEU A 23 2.06 2.37 -7.13
C LEU A 23 3.55 2.28 -6.79
N LYS A 24 3.91 1.58 -5.70
CA LYS A 24 5.30 1.44 -5.24
C LYS A 24 6.07 0.30 -5.92
N GLY A 25 5.42 -0.48 -6.79
CA GLY A 25 6.04 -1.66 -7.40
C GLY A 25 6.51 -2.69 -6.37
N THR A 26 5.89 -2.69 -5.18
CA THR A 26 6.16 -3.62 -4.09
C THR A 26 4.85 -3.94 -3.38
N TRP A 27 4.77 -5.15 -2.82
CA TRP A 27 3.70 -5.52 -1.89
C TRP A 27 4.20 -5.33 -0.45
N GLY A 28 3.30 -4.98 0.45
CA GLY A 28 3.68 -4.77 1.84
C GLY A 28 3.98 -6.06 2.59
N ASP A 29 4.88 -6.00 3.57
CA ASP A 29 5.18 -7.13 4.46
C ASP A 29 4.51 -6.97 5.83
N ALA A 30 4.55 -8.04 6.64
CA ALA A 30 3.95 -8.04 7.97
C ALA A 30 4.62 -7.01 8.92
N LYS A 31 5.90 -6.69 8.71
CA LYS A 31 6.64 -5.72 9.51
C LYS A 31 6.11 -4.31 9.28
N GLN A 32 5.81 -3.95 8.04
CA GLN A 32 5.21 -2.65 7.70
C GLN A 32 3.83 -2.48 8.35
N VAL A 33 3.02 -3.53 8.40
CA VAL A 33 1.74 -3.51 9.13
C VAL A 33 1.98 -3.30 10.62
N ALA A 34 2.90 -4.05 11.24
CA ALA A 34 3.23 -3.90 12.66
C ALA A 34 3.75 -2.50 13.00
N THR A 35 4.59 -1.91 12.14
CA THR A 35 5.05 -0.52 12.28
C THR A 35 3.89 0.46 12.23
N ALA A 36 2.95 0.29 11.30
CA ALA A 36 1.76 1.16 11.22
C ALA A 36 0.84 1.02 12.45
N VAL A 37 0.67 -0.21 12.96
CA VAL A 37 -0.04 -0.45 14.23
C VAL A 37 0.64 0.30 15.37
N HIS A 38 1.95 0.14 15.51
CA HIS A 38 2.70 0.76 16.60
C HIS A 38 2.59 2.29 16.54
N PHE A 39 2.72 2.88 15.35
CA PHE A 39 2.50 4.30 15.14
C PHE A 39 1.12 4.77 15.63
N LEU A 40 0.06 4.02 15.33
CA LEU A 40 -1.30 4.38 15.76
C LEU A 40 -1.49 4.22 17.28
N ILE A 41 -0.82 3.25 17.92
CA ILE A 41 -0.86 3.05 19.37
C ILE A 41 -0.20 4.22 20.11
N GLU A 42 0.91 4.74 19.58
CA GLU A 42 1.65 5.85 20.18
C GLU A 42 1.01 7.23 19.91
N SER A 43 -0.08 7.28 19.13
CA SER A 43 -0.73 8.54 18.74
C SER A 43 -1.97 8.84 19.56
N ASP A 44 -1.91 9.90 20.37
CA ASP A 44 -3.07 10.37 21.15
C ASP A 44 -4.03 11.26 20.35
N SER A 45 -3.66 11.69 19.15
CA SER A 45 -4.44 12.62 18.33
C SER A 45 -5.27 11.94 17.23
N MET A 46 -5.04 10.66 16.97
CA MET A 46 -5.65 9.93 15.86
C MET A 46 -6.73 8.97 16.35
N THR A 47 -7.96 9.13 15.87
CA THR A 47 -9.08 8.23 16.14
C THR A 47 -10.04 8.20 14.95
N GLY A 48 -10.81 7.11 14.80
CA GLY A 48 -11.76 6.94 13.70
C GLY A 48 -11.14 6.71 12.30
N GLU A 49 -9.82 6.79 12.17
CA GLU A 49 -9.13 6.73 10.88
C GLU A 49 -8.94 5.32 10.32
N CYS A 50 -8.77 5.25 9.00
CA CYS A 50 -8.40 4.04 8.28
C CYS A 50 -7.05 4.20 7.57
N VAL A 51 -6.06 3.42 8.00
CA VAL A 51 -4.74 3.37 7.36
C VAL A 51 -4.67 2.13 6.48
N THR A 52 -4.42 2.33 5.18
CA THR A 52 -4.28 1.25 4.19
C THR A 52 -2.80 1.04 3.88
N ILE A 53 -2.33 -0.21 3.99
CA ILE A 53 -0.94 -0.59 3.71
C ILE A 53 -0.96 -1.61 2.56
N ASP A 54 -0.98 -1.12 1.32
CA ASP A 54 -1.18 -1.92 0.10
C ASP A 54 -0.20 -1.53 -1.04
N GLY A 55 0.84 -0.77 -0.74
CA GLY A 55 1.75 -0.23 -1.77
C GLY A 55 1.10 0.80 -2.70
N GLY A 56 -0.08 1.32 -2.36
CA GLY A 56 -0.85 2.25 -3.18
C GLY A 56 -1.75 1.57 -4.20
N GLU A 57 -1.98 0.26 -4.08
CA GLU A 57 -2.83 -0.52 -5.01
C GLU A 57 -4.23 0.09 -5.18
N ARG A 58 -4.88 0.48 -4.09
CA ARG A 58 -6.20 1.15 -4.11
C ARG A 58 -6.22 2.40 -4.99
N TRP A 59 -5.10 3.11 -5.10
CA TRP A 59 -4.95 4.35 -5.86
C TRP A 59 -4.31 4.16 -7.23
N ALA A 60 -3.97 2.93 -7.63
CA ALA A 60 -3.30 2.68 -8.90
C ALA A 60 -4.12 3.10 -10.13
N HIS A 61 -5.45 3.15 -10.01
CA HIS A 61 -6.35 3.62 -11.07
C HIS A 61 -6.19 5.13 -11.40
N VAL A 62 -5.60 5.93 -10.51
CA VAL A 62 -5.28 7.35 -10.77
C VAL A 62 -3.81 7.58 -11.12
N ARG A 63 -3.02 6.53 -11.38
CA ARG A 63 -1.59 6.60 -11.72
C ARG A 63 -1.29 7.65 -12.80
N SER A 64 -2.09 7.68 -13.86
CA SER A 64 -1.91 8.66 -14.94
C SER A 64 -1.97 10.10 -14.45
N ARG A 65 -2.80 10.43 -13.44
CA ARG A 65 -2.92 11.78 -12.87
C ARG A 65 -1.77 12.15 -11.94
N LEU A 66 -1.10 11.15 -11.36
CA LEU A 66 0.01 11.36 -10.42
C LEU A 66 1.36 11.49 -11.14
N PHE A 67 1.49 10.92 -12.33
CA PHE A 67 2.73 10.87 -13.09
C PHE A 67 2.66 11.60 -14.45
N THR A 68 1.65 12.45 -14.66
CA THR A 68 1.48 13.21 -15.93
C THR A 68 2.43 14.40 -16.08
N ASP A 69 3.14 14.81 -15.05
CA ASP A 69 4.07 15.96 -15.10
C ASP A 69 5.56 15.55 -15.20
N ALA A 70 5.87 14.28 -15.46
CA ALA A 70 7.25 13.80 -15.65
C ALA A 70 7.67 13.67 -17.12
N GLY A 71 7.01 14.38 -18.04
CA GLY A 71 7.24 14.27 -19.49
C GLY A 71 7.06 15.58 -20.25
N GLY A 72 7.48 16.70 -19.65
CA GLY A 72 7.76 17.94 -20.39
C GLY A 72 9.20 17.93 -20.88
N GLU A 73 9.34 17.92 -22.21
CA GLU A 73 10.54 17.83 -23.07
C GLU A 73 11.00 16.42 -23.49
#